data_AF-A0A534R9P9-F1
#
_entry.id   AF-A0A534R9P9-F1
#
_cell.length_a   1.000
_cell.length_b   1.000
_cell.length_c   1.000
_cell.angle_alpha   90.00
_cell.angle_beta   90.00
_cell.angle_gamma   90.00
#
_symmetry.space_group_name_H-M   'P 1'
#
loop_
_entity.id
_entity.type
_entity.pdbx_description
1 polymer ?
#
loop_
_entity_poly.entity_id
_entity_poly.type
_entity_poly.pdbx_seq_one_letter_code
_entity_poly.pdbx_strand_id
1 'polypeptide(L)'
;MAPLSLDSVKPGSLPPPGLIGENCGSFVDKTVQVRTRGNRKRPGKLKIKAQGKAPKGTKPRVDKDTYVLVCLPQKGGTPGTAHLLQGATTPHSAAAFRHSSAGLSSGNWYVSPDKIKVKLTRINFAGATQQDSTGADLVDCVVTYDRAAATLVPLLDCPFSIAPGTYTSMNLFVDPTAEVLISDATNGLYTDPSVPTKLSSTAPAGGASFVPVTATLGTAFQQFFSTPLVVTDQPVSLSVVIDAVQTVQLTSSGGAPPTFGTYFPAYVFSSIGGVGKPQYYTSSGTADTYDDSTVLANIIRVYYEPNGAPTYS
;
A
#
# COMPACT_ATOMS: atom_id res chain seq x y z
N MET A 1 1.39 33.95 -32.28
CA MET A 1 0.09 33.69 -31.61
C MET A 1 0.34 33.71 -30.12
N ALA A 2 -0.23 34.65 -29.38
CA ALA A 2 -0.01 34.80 -27.95
C ALA A 2 -1.18 34.18 -27.17
N PRO A 3 -0.95 33.30 -26.19
CA PRO A 3 -2.02 32.76 -25.38
C PRO A 3 -2.53 33.80 -24.38
N LEU A 4 -3.83 33.74 -24.14
CA LEU A 4 -4.68 34.75 -23.53
C LEU A 4 -4.79 34.55 -22.00
N SER A 5 -4.44 35.59 -21.22
CA SER A 5 -4.34 35.63 -19.75
C SER A 5 -5.69 35.72 -19.01
N LEU A 6 -5.83 34.96 -17.91
CA LEU A 6 -6.91 35.06 -16.93
C LEU A 6 -6.50 36.00 -15.77
N ASP A 7 -6.97 37.25 -15.79
CA ASP A 7 -6.60 38.26 -14.79
C ASP A 7 -7.37 38.08 -13.47
N SER A 8 -6.64 37.87 -12.38
CA SER A 8 -6.97 38.28 -11.00
C SER A 8 -8.12 37.57 -10.25
N VAL A 9 -7.75 36.56 -9.45
CA VAL A 9 -8.49 36.08 -8.27
C VAL A 9 -8.15 37.01 -7.09
N LYS A 10 -9.15 37.53 -6.35
CA LYS A 10 -8.95 38.20 -5.05
C LYS A 10 -9.76 37.50 -3.95
N PRO A 11 -9.11 36.86 -2.96
CA PRO A 11 -9.62 36.71 -1.61
C PRO A 11 -9.05 37.83 -0.72
N GLY A 12 -9.77 38.22 0.33
CA GLY A 12 -9.31 39.22 1.28
C GLY A 12 -7.95 38.86 1.89
N SER A 13 -7.04 39.83 1.79
CA SER A 13 -5.66 39.97 2.31
C SER A 13 -4.59 39.00 1.82
N LEU A 14 -3.70 39.57 0.98
CA LEU A 14 -2.41 39.13 0.41
C LEU A 14 -2.47 38.19 -0.82
N PRO A 15 -2.18 38.69 -2.04
CA PRO A 15 -2.12 37.86 -3.25
C PRO A 15 -0.79 37.08 -3.29
N PRO A 16 -0.79 35.78 -3.63
CA PRO A 16 0.42 35.16 -4.17
C PRO A 16 0.76 35.83 -5.51
N PRO A 17 2.04 36.13 -5.79
CA PRO A 17 2.44 36.69 -7.08
C PRO A 17 2.08 35.73 -8.22
N GLY A 18 1.33 36.27 -9.20
CA GLY A 18 1.16 35.81 -10.59
C GLY A 18 1.16 34.31 -10.89
N LEU A 19 -0.01 33.72 -11.10
CA LEU A 19 -0.13 32.40 -11.73
C LEU A 19 -0.27 32.53 -13.25
N ILE A 20 0.74 32.05 -13.97
CA ILE A 20 0.76 31.84 -15.42
C ILE A 20 1.04 30.34 -15.65
N GLY A 21 0.19 29.65 -16.41
CA GLY A 21 0.33 28.23 -16.77
C GLY A 21 -0.33 27.22 -15.80
N GLU A 22 0.07 25.94 -15.87
CA GLU A 22 -0.33 24.84 -14.96
C GLU A 22 0.14 25.02 -13.50
N ASN A 23 0.67 26.18 -13.16
CA ASN A 23 1.25 26.46 -11.86
C ASN A 23 0.15 26.79 -10.85
N CYS A 24 0.04 25.97 -9.80
CA CYS A 24 -0.72 26.29 -8.60
C CYS A 24 0.03 27.35 -7.77
N GLY A 25 -0.71 28.29 -7.17
CA GLY A 25 -0.15 29.25 -6.21
C GLY A 25 0.15 28.61 -4.87
N SER A 26 0.74 29.40 -3.97
CA SER A 26 0.96 28.98 -2.59
C SER A 26 -0.34 28.45 -1.99
N PHE A 27 -0.27 27.22 -1.47
CA PHE A 27 -1.39 26.63 -0.75
C PHE A 27 -1.75 27.51 0.46
N VAL A 28 -3.04 27.66 0.71
CA VAL A 28 -3.56 28.42 1.84
C VAL A 28 -4.27 27.46 2.77
N ASP A 29 -3.73 27.31 3.98
CA ASP A 29 -4.36 26.50 5.00
C ASP A 29 -5.67 27.12 5.46
N LYS A 30 -6.72 26.30 5.46
CA LYS A 30 -8.06 26.67 5.94
C LYS A 30 -8.61 25.60 6.87
N THR A 31 -8.78 25.95 8.14
CA THR A 31 -9.40 25.07 9.13
C THR A 31 -10.92 25.11 9.03
N VAL A 32 -11.56 23.95 8.87
CA VAL A 32 -13.03 23.81 8.91
C VAL A 32 -13.44 23.07 10.18
N GLN A 33 -13.89 23.82 11.18
CA GLN A 33 -14.30 23.25 12.47
C GLN A 33 -15.75 22.76 12.45
N VAL A 34 -16.03 21.65 13.13
CA VAL A 34 -17.41 21.23 13.44
C VAL A 34 -18.10 22.23 14.37
N ARG A 35 -19.42 22.38 14.24
CA ARG A 35 -20.20 23.22 15.15
C ARG A 35 -20.54 22.44 16.41
N THR A 36 -20.19 22.96 17.58
CA THR A 36 -20.57 22.39 18.88
C THR A 36 -21.76 23.15 19.46
N ARG A 37 -22.78 22.43 19.93
CA ARG A 37 -23.89 22.99 20.73
C ARG A 37 -24.21 22.01 21.86
N GLY A 38 -23.68 22.30 23.05
CA GLY A 38 -23.63 21.33 24.15
C GLY A 38 -22.83 20.07 23.75
N ASN A 39 -23.30 18.89 24.15
CA ASN A 39 -22.67 17.61 23.81
C ASN A 39 -22.91 17.13 22.37
N ARG A 40 -23.60 17.93 21.52
CA ARG A 40 -23.90 17.56 20.13
C ARG A 40 -22.97 18.30 19.17
N LYS A 41 -22.23 17.54 18.37
CA LYS A 41 -21.47 18.03 17.21
C LYS A 41 -22.39 18.08 15.97
N ARG A 42 -22.29 19.14 15.17
CA ARG A 42 -23.01 19.34 13.91
C ARG A 42 -22.03 19.70 12.79
N PRO A 43 -22.37 19.45 11.51
CA PRO A 43 -21.48 19.78 10.41
C PRO A 43 -20.99 21.22 10.42
N GLY A 44 -19.67 21.38 10.28
CA GLY A 44 -19.00 22.62 9.94
C GLY A 44 -19.08 22.88 8.44
N LYS A 45 -19.17 24.14 8.02
CA LYS A 45 -19.16 24.51 6.59
C LYS A 45 -18.23 25.70 6.36
N LEU A 46 -17.33 25.58 5.40
CA LEU A 46 -16.52 26.68 4.87
C LEU A 46 -16.90 26.90 3.41
N LYS A 47 -17.22 28.15 3.06
CA LYS A 47 -17.48 28.56 1.68
C LYS A 47 -16.26 29.29 1.15
N ILE A 48 -15.66 28.76 0.10
CA ILE A 48 -14.56 29.37 -0.62
C ILE A 48 -15.12 29.88 -1.95
N LYS A 49 -15.06 31.19 -2.15
CA LYS A 49 -15.46 31.80 -3.42
C LYS A 49 -14.24 31.87 -4.33
N ALA A 50 -14.38 31.41 -5.57
CA ALA A 50 -13.38 31.57 -6.60
C ALA A 50 -13.96 32.40 -7.75
N GLN A 51 -13.10 33.16 -8.43
CA GLN A 51 -13.51 33.95 -9.56
C GLN A 51 -12.47 33.85 -10.67
N GLY A 52 -12.85 33.22 -11.77
CA GLY A 52 -12.11 33.28 -13.02
C GLY A 52 -12.51 34.53 -13.80
N LYS A 53 -11.55 35.25 -14.37
CA LYS A 53 -11.83 36.34 -15.31
C LYS A 53 -11.01 36.15 -16.57
N ALA A 54 -11.72 35.92 -17.68
CA ALA A 54 -11.14 35.77 -19.00
C ALA A 54 -10.69 37.13 -19.58
N PRO A 55 -9.77 37.12 -20.57
CA PRO A 55 -9.35 38.32 -21.26
C PRO A 55 -10.51 38.97 -22.04
N LYS A 56 -10.28 40.23 -22.42
CA LYS A 56 -11.30 41.07 -23.06
C LYS A 56 -11.70 40.48 -24.42
N GLY A 57 -12.98 40.17 -24.60
CA GLY A 57 -13.54 39.59 -25.83
C GLY A 57 -14.30 38.27 -25.60
N THR A 58 -14.00 37.55 -24.52
CA THR A 58 -14.65 36.28 -24.17
C THR A 58 -15.97 36.48 -23.42
N LYS A 59 -17.00 35.66 -23.71
CA LYS A 59 -18.31 35.65 -23.02
C LYS A 59 -18.66 34.22 -22.55
N PRO A 60 -19.00 34.02 -21.26
CA PRO A 60 -18.98 35.01 -20.17
C PRO A 60 -17.54 35.41 -19.82
N ARG A 61 -17.34 36.71 -19.53
CA ARG A 61 -16.01 37.25 -19.22
C ARG A 61 -15.56 36.88 -17.80
N VAL A 62 -16.50 36.63 -16.92
CA VAL A 62 -16.26 36.35 -15.51
C VAL A 62 -17.04 35.10 -15.15
N ASP A 63 -16.36 34.17 -14.50
CA ASP A 63 -16.94 33.00 -13.88
C ASP A 63 -16.80 33.10 -12.36
N LYS A 64 -17.83 32.69 -11.62
CA LYS A 64 -17.92 32.84 -10.17
C LYS A 64 -18.31 31.51 -9.55
N ASP A 65 -17.33 30.80 -9.05
CA ASP A 65 -17.53 29.53 -8.36
C ASP A 65 -17.64 29.71 -6.85
N THR A 66 -18.33 28.78 -6.21
CA THR A 66 -18.30 28.64 -4.76
C THR A 66 -18.08 27.18 -4.41
N TYR A 67 -16.91 26.89 -3.85
CA TYR A 67 -16.60 25.61 -3.24
C TYR A 67 -17.15 25.60 -1.81
N VAL A 68 -17.87 24.55 -1.45
CA VAL A 68 -18.39 24.38 -0.09
C VAL A 68 -17.74 23.15 0.53
N LEU A 69 -16.80 23.39 1.44
CA LEU A 69 -16.19 22.33 2.24
C LEU A 69 -17.09 22.08 3.46
N VAL A 70 -17.48 20.82 3.67
CA VAL A 70 -18.33 20.41 4.79
C VAL A 70 -17.54 19.44 5.67
N CYS A 71 -17.28 19.84 6.92
CA CYS A 71 -16.71 18.96 7.93
C CYS A 71 -17.86 18.29 8.70
N LEU A 72 -18.04 16.98 8.55
CA LEU A 72 -19.10 16.24 9.23
C LEU A 72 -18.65 15.84 10.65
N PRO A 73 -19.57 15.82 11.65
CA PRO A 73 -19.28 15.21 12.94
C PRO A 73 -18.92 13.75 12.74
N GLN A 74 -17.74 13.36 13.22
CA GLN A 74 -17.33 11.96 13.21
C GLN A 74 -18.33 11.15 14.04
N LYS A 75 -18.98 10.18 13.40
CA LYS A 75 -19.82 9.19 14.08
C LYS A 75 -18.86 8.18 14.71
N GLY A 76 -18.49 8.42 15.98
CA GLY A 76 -17.80 7.47 16.87
C GLY A 76 -16.52 6.83 16.33
N GLY A 77 -15.37 7.40 16.67
CA GLY A 77 -14.06 6.78 16.47
C GLY A 77 -12.96 7.83 16.46
N THR A 78 -11.76 7.40 16.84
CA THR A 78 -10.52 8.14 16.78
C THR A 78 -9.92 7.95 15.39
N PRO A 79 -9.53 9.03 14.68
CA PRO A 79 -8.92 8.90 13.37
C PRO A 79 -7.59 8.15 13.46
N GLY A 80 -7.34 7.28 12.50
CA GLY A 80 -6.08 6.59 12.37
C GLY A 80 -5.57 6.59 10.93
N THR A 81 -4.27 6.43 10.76
CA THR A 81 -3.63 6.29 9.46
C THR A 81 -2.67 5.12 9.50
N ALA A 82 -2.84 4.18 8.55
CA ALA A 82 -1.86 3.16 8.26
C ALA A 82 -0.96 3.67 7.13
N HIS A 83 0.31 3.88 7.42
CA HIS A 83 1.34 4.28 6.47
C HIS A 83 1.89 3.01 5.81
N LEU A 84 1.57 2.80 4.55
CA LEU A 84 2.03 1.66 3.76
C LEU A 84 3.43 1.96 3.24
N LEU A 85 4.35 1.05 3.48
CA LEU A 85 5.77 1.20 3.18
C LEU A 85 6.26 0.04 2.32
N GLN A 86 7.21 0.33 1.45
CA GLN A 86 7.91 -0.64 0.63
C GLN A 86 8.69 -1.62 1.52
N GLY A 87 8.47 -2.92 1.32
CA GLY A 87 9.22 -3.99 1.97
C GLY A 87 10.65 -4.12 1.46
N ALA A 88 11.30 -5.22 1.83
CA ALA A 88 12.67 -5.43 1.43
C ALA A 88 12.75 -5.60 -0.09
N THR A 89 13.81 -5.05 -0.69
CA THR A 89 14.09 -5.17 -2.13
C THR A 89 15.53 -5.59 -2.39
N THR A 90 16.46 -5.23 -1.51
CA THR A 90 17.87 -5.62 -1.59
C THR A 90 18.20 -6.83 -0.70
N PRO A 91 18.93 -7.83 -1.22
CA PRO A 91 19.26 -9.03 -0.46
C PRO A 91 20.32 -8.72 0.59
N HIS A 92 20.15 -9.28 1.78
CA HIS A 92 21.28 -9.46 2.70
C HIS A 92 21.99 -10.77 2.36
N SER A 93 23.29 -10.68 2.09
CA SER A 93 24.11 -11.86 1.78
C SER A 93 24.23 -12.74 3.01
N ALA A 94 23.66 -13.94 2.94
CA ALA A 94 24.01 -15.02 3.84
C ALA A 94 24.98 -15.94 3.07
N ALA A 95 26.28 -15.79 3.34
CA ALA A 95 27.35 -16.52 2.63
C ALA A 95 27.21 -18.05 2.66
N ALA A 96 26.38 -18.59 3.57
CA ALA A 96 26.22 -20.01 3.83
C ALA A 96 25.25 -20.75 2.90
N PHE A 97 24.48 -20.08 2.03
CA PHE A 97 23.35 -20.73 1.36
C PHE A 97 23.40 -20.82 -0.19
N ARG A 98 24.54 -20.56 -0.85
CA ARG A 98 24.61 -20.46 -2.32
C ARG A 98 24.08 -21.68 -3.09
N HIS A 99 22.92 -21.52 -3.73
CA HIS A 99 22.44 -22.39 -4.82
C HIS A 99 22.01 -21.53 -6.01
N SER A 100 22.49 -21.90 -7.20
CA SER A 100 22.04 -21.36 -8.49
C SER A 100 21.14 -22.40 -9.16
N SER A 101 19.85 -22.13 -9.37
CA SER A 101 19.01 -22.98 -10.21
C SER A 101 18.92 -22.40 -11.62
N ALA A 102 19.27 -23.21 -12.61
CA ALA A 102 19.01 -22.91 -14.02
C ALA A 102 17.59 -23.38 -14.37
N GLY A 103 16.70 -22.45 -14.71
CA GLY A 103 15.34 -22.73 -15.21
C GLY A 103 14.39 -23.37 -14.18
N LEU A 104 13.08 -23.17 -14.38
CA LEU A 104 12.03 -23.83 -13.59
C LEU A 104 11.97 -25.33 -13.93
N SER A 105 12.71 -26.17 -13.21
CA SER A 105 12.53 -27.63 -13.27
C SER A 105 11.20 -28.06 -12.63
N SER A 106 10.86 -29.34 -12.75
CA SER A 106 9.71 -29.90 -12.02
C SER A 106 9.89 -29.68 -10.52
N GLY A 107 8.87 -29.14 -9.85
CA GLY A 107 8.91 -28.77 -8.44
C GLY A 107 7.95 -27.65 -8.10
N ASN A 108 7.88 -27.32 -6.81
CA ASN A 108 7.22 -26.12 -6.32
C ASN A 108 8.29 -25.03 -6.20
N TRP A 109 7.90 -23.79 -6.47
CA TRP A 109 8.82 -22.68 -6.57
C TRP A 109 8.29 -21.44 -5.85
N TYR A 110 9.19 -20.66 -5.26
CA TYR A 110 8.89 -19.32 -4.79
C TYR A 110 9.62 -18.30 -5.66
N VAL A 111 8.85 -17.36 -6.23
CA VAL A 111 9.34 -16.35 -7.18
C VAL A 111 9.11 -14.96 -6.61
N SER A 112 10.06 -14.05 -6.85
CA SER A 112 9.82 -12.62 -6.64
C SER A 112 9.16 -12.01 -7.87
N PRO A 113 7.97 -11.44 -7.75
CA PRO A 113 7.43 -10.61 -8.80
C PRO A 113 8.21 -9.30 -8.90
N ASP A 114 8.18 -8.69 -10.09
CA ASP A 114 8.69 -7.33 -10.27
C ASP A 114 7.75 -6.34 -9.58
N LYS A 115 6.45 -6.56 -9.72
CA LYS A 115 5.43 -5.76 -9.04
C LYS A 115 4.28 -6.62 -8.57
N ILE A 116 3.68 -6.20 -7.47
CA ILE A 116 2.40 -6.74 -7.02
C ILE A 116 1.48 -5.63 -6.55
N LYS A 117 0.20 -5.71 -6.91
CA LYS A 117 -0.84 -4.86 -6.34
C LYS A 117 -1.67 -5.66 -5.36
N VAL A 118 -1.79 -5.11 -4.16
CA VAL A 118 -2.53 -5.70 -3.05
C VAL A 118 -3.59 -4.70 -2.61
N LYS A 119 -4.80 -5.18 -2.40
CA LYS A 119 -5.88 -4.39 -1.80
C LYS A 119 -6.03 -4.77 -0.34
N LEU A 120 -5.75 -3.85 0.58
CA LEU A 120 -6.13 -4.01 1.97
C LEU A 120 -7.62 -3.74 2.10
N THR A 121 -8.33 -4.63 2.79
CA THR A 121 -9.80 -4.57 2.89
C THR A 121 -10.28 -4.20 4.29
N ARG A 122 -9.55 -4.62 5.33
CA ARG A 122 -9.99 -4.40 6.71
C ARG A 122 -8.82 -4.42 7.69
N ILE A 123 -8.95 -3.63 8.75
CA ILE A 123 -8.10 -3.70 9.94
C ILE A 123 -8.95 -3.99 11.17
N ASN A 124 -8.61 -5.02 11.93
CA ASN A 124 -9.24 -5.37 13.21
C ASN A 124 -8.24 -5.22 14.35
N PHE A 125 -8.71 -4.82 15.52
CA PHE A 125 -7.96 -4.74 16.76
C PHE A 125 -8.63 -5.62 17.81
N ALA A 126 -7.84 -6.45 18.48
CA ALA A 126 -8.32 -7.33 19.54
C ALA A 126 -8.12 -6.68 20.91
N GLY A 127 -9.22 -6.54 21.66
CA GLY A 127 -9.21 -6.15 23.07
C GLY A 127 -9.02 -7.35 24.00
N ALA A 128 -9.26 -7.17 25.29
CA ALA A 128 -9.18 -8.26 26.27
C ALA A 128 -10.27 -9.32 26.05
N THR A 129 -11.45 -8.90 25.59
CA THR A 129 -12.56 -9.76 25.19
C THR A 129 -12.98 -9.50 23.75
N GLN A 130 -13.86 -10.35 23.19
CA GLN A 130 -14.44 -10.12 21.86
C GLN A 130 -15.28 -8.83 21.82
N GLN A 131 -15.95 -8.48 22.92
CA GLN A 131 -16.74 -7.26 23.04
C GLN A 131 -15.87 -6.00 23.04
N ASP A 132 -14.62 -6.12 23.48
CA ASP A 132 -13.64 -5.03 23.48
C ASP A 132 -12.89 -4.91 22.15
N SER A 133 -13.17 -5.80 21.19
CA SER A 133 -12.52 -5.79 19.88
C SER A 133 -13.25 -4.85 18.91
N THR A 134 -12.50 -4.21 18.03
CA THR A 134 -13.05 -3.27 17.03
C THR A 134 -12.39 -3.47 15.67
N GLY A 135 -12.90 -2.80 14.65
CA GLY A 135 -12.26 -2.80 13.35
C GLY A 135 -12.85 -1.77 12.41
N ALA A 136 -12.13 -1.52 11.33
CA ALA A 136 -12.51 -0.57 10.29
C ALA A 136 -12.29 -1.21 8.92
N ASP A 137 -13.25 -0.99 8.02
CA ASP A 137 -13.05 -1.30 6.62
C ASP A 137 -12.12 -0.27 6.00
N LEU A 138 -11.21 -0.74 5.15
CA LEU A 138 -10.26 0.08 4.43
C LEU A 138 -10.81 0.32 3.02
N VAL A 139 -10.96 1.60 2.66
CA VAL A 139 -11.51 2.02 1.37
C VAL A 139 -10.39 2.59 0.53
N ASP A 140 -10.35 2.19 -0.75
CA ASP A 140 -9.35 2.64 -1.72
C ASP A 140 -7.88 2.38 -1.31
N CYS A 141 -7.66 1.39 -0.45
CA CYS A 141 -6.35 0.95 0.02
C CYS A 141 -5.69 -0.06 -0.91
N VAL A 142 -5.41 0.34 -2.15
CA VAL A 142 -4.71 -0.47 -3.15
C VAL A 142 -3.26 -0.01 -3.24
N VAL A 143 -2.35 -0.84 -2.74
CA VAL A 143 -0.92 -0.57 -2.69
C VAL A 143 -0.19 -1.35 -3.79
N THR A 144 0.78 -0.71 -4.44
CA THR A 144 1.67 -1.36 -5.40
C THR A 144 3.05 -1.50 -4.79
N TYR A 145 3.49 -2.72 -4.54
CA TYR A 145 4.89 -3.04 -4.26
C TYR A 145 5.66 -3.08 -5.58
N ASP A 146 6.85 -2.46 -5.60
CA ASP A 146 7.74 -2.45 -6.76
C ASP A 146 9.15 -2.90 -6.33
N ARG A 147 9.59 -4.07 -6.82
CA ARG A 147 10.89 -4.65 -6.48
C ARG A 147 12.06 -3.73 -6.84
N ALA A 148 11.89 -2.83 -7.82
CA ALA A 148 12.91 -1.87 -8.21
C ALA A 148 12.97 -0.63 -7.29
N ALA A 149 12.00 -0.44 -6.40
CA ALA A 149 11.98 0.69 -5.48
C ALA A 149 12.92 0.46 -4.26
N ALA A 150 13.30 1.56 -3.60
CA ALA A 150 14.07 1.48 -2.37
C ALA A 150 13.21 0.99 -1.20
N THR A 151 13.80 0.18 -0.33
CA THR A 151 13.17 -0.31 0.91
C THR A 151 12.71 0.85 1.81
N LEU A 152 11.55 0.70 2.45
CA LEU A 152 10.88 1.67 3.34
C LEU A 152 10.44 3.00 2.71
N VAL A 153 10.41 3.11 1.38
CA VAL A 153 9.78 4.25 0.71
C VAL A 153 8.27 4.23 0.96
N PRO A 154 7.63 5.38 1.25
CA PRO A 154 6.18 5.48 1.38
C PRO A 154 5.47 5.09 0.08
N LEU A 155 4.44 4.25 0.19
CA LEU A 155 3.63 3.79 -0.93
C LEU A 155 2.24 4.41 -0.93
N LEU A 156 1.57 4.42 0.22
CA LEU A 156 0.18 4.88 0.35
C LEU A 156 -0.15 5.17 1.82
N ASP A 157 -1.03 6.14 2.06
CA ASP A 157 -1.65 6.32 3.37
C ASP A 157 -3.09 5.83 3.34
N CYS A 158 -3.40 4.93 4.26
CA CYS A 158 -4.70 4.29 4.41
C CYS A 158 -5.43 4.84 5.65
N PRO A 159 -6.38 5.79 5.47
CA PRO A 159 -7.12 6.33 6.60
C PRO A 159 -8.14 5.31 7.12
N PHE A 160 -8.30 5.28 8.44
CA PHE A 160 -9.32 4.49 9.12
C PHE A 160 -9.85 5.22 10.36
N SER A 161 -10.89 4.68 10.99
CA SER A 161 -11.46 5.23 12.22
C SER A 161 -11.78 4.08 13.17
N ILE A 162 -11.27 4.13 14.40
CA ILE A 162 -11.40 3.04 15.39
C ILE A 162 -11.92 3.57 16.72
N ALA A 163 -12.65 2.75 17.47
CA ALA A 163 -13.15 3.17 18.79
C ALA A 163 -12.00 3.36 19.80
N PRO A 164 -12.13 4.27 20.77
CA PRO A 164 -11.26 4.31 21.94
C PRO A 164 -11.26 2.96 22.67
N GLY A 165 -10.11 2.55 23.17
CA GLY A 165 -9.93 1.22 23.77
C GLY A 165 -8.47 0.87 24.00
N THR A 166 -8.23 -0.28 24.63
CA THR A 166 -6.88 -0.84 24.77
C THR A 166 -6.81 -2.17 24.03
N TYR A 167 -5.89 -2.27 23.09
CA TYR A 167 -5.78 -3.40 22.17
C TYR A 167 -4.44 -4.09 22.31
N THR A 168 -4.43 -5.41 22.21
CA THR A 168 -3.23 -6.24 22.40
C THR A 168 -2.69 -6.82 21.10
N SER A 169 -3.51 -6.88 20.06
CA SER A 169 -3.10 -7.31 18.72
C SER A 169 -3.93 -6.62 17.64
N MET A 170 -3.45 -6.70 16.41
CA MET A 170 -4.22 -6.36 15.22
C MET A 170 -4.21 -7.49 14.19
N ASN A 171 -5.25 -7.51 13.35
CA ASN A 171 -5.32 -8.34 12.16
C ASN A 171 -5.55 -7.43 10.96
N LEU A 172 -4.72 -7.58 9.93
CA LEU A 172 -4.91 -6.93 8.64
C LEU A 172 -5.43 -7.95 7.63
N PHE A 173 -6.49 -7.59 6.93
CA PHE A 173 -7.11 -8.42 5.90
C PHE A 173 -6.83 -7.83 4.53
N VAL A 174 -6.56 -8.72 3.59
CA VAL A 174 -6.33 -8.39 2.18
C VAL A 174 -7.41 -9.01 1.31
N ASP A 175 -7.66 -8.42 0.15
CA ASP A 175 -8.44 -9.06 -0.89
C ASP A 175 -7.72 -10.35 -1.31
N PRO A 176 -8.41 -11.50 -1.41
CA PRO A 176 -7.78 -12.75 -1.83
C PRO A 176 -7.19 -12.67 -3.24
N THR A 177 -7.62 -11.72 -4.07
CA THR A 177 -7.07 -11.51 -5.40
C THR A 177 -6.06 -10.36 -5.41
N ALA A 178 -4.82 -10.69 -5.77
CA ALA A 178 -3.76 -9.72 -6.05
C ALA A 178 -3.49 -9.64 -7.55
N GLU A 179 -2.95 -8.52 -8.03
CA GLU A 179 -2.42 -8.44 -9.40
C GLU A 179 -0.90 -8.62 -9.38
N VAL A 180 -0.40 -9.66 -10.05
CA VAL A 180 1.03 -10.02 -10.08
C VAL A 180 1.63 -9.70 -11.44
N LEU A 181 2.85 -9.14 -11.46
CA LEU A 181 3.65 -8.92 -12.67
C LEU A 181 5.02 -9.56 -12.49
N ILE A 182 5.38 -10.48 -13.39
CA ILE A 182 6.70 -11.12 -13.46
C ILE A 182 7.23 -10.96 -14.88
N SER A 183 8.46 -10.50 -15.01
CA SER A 183 9.21 -10.30 -16.25
C SER A 183 10.64 -10.80 -16.07
N ASP A 184 10.80 -12.12 -15.97
CA ASP A 184 12.08 -12.77 -15.72
C ASP A 184 12.63 -13.43 -16.99
N ALA A 185 13.50 -12.71 -17.69
CA ALA A 185 14.15 -13.21 -18.89
C ALA A 185 15.22 -14.27 -18.63
N THR A 186 15.82 -14.28 -17.44
CA THR A 186 16.84 -15.24 -17.04
C THR A 186 16.24 -16.64 -16.94
N ASN A 187 15.06 -16.75 -16.33
CA ASN A 187 14.38 -18.03 -16.14
C ASN A 187 13.27 -18.30 -17.16
N GLY A 188 13.05 -17.37 -18.10
CA GLY A 188 11.99 -17.46 -19.10
C GLY A 188 10.61 -17.55 -18.44
N LEU A 189 10.31 -16.66 -17.51
CA LEU A 189 9.05 -16.63 -16.77
C LEU A 189 8.41 -15.26 -16.88
N TYR A 190 7.24 -15.19 -17.51
CA TYR A 190 6.52 -13.95 -17.75
C TYR A 190 5.06 -14.09 -17.37
N THR A 191 4.47 -13.05 -16.78
CA THR A 191 3.02 -12.96 -16.64
C THR A 191 2.40 -12.49 -17.95
N ASP A 192 1.41 -13.26 -18.44
CA ASP A 192 0.74 -13.01 -19.72
C ASP A 192 -0.78 -13.20 -19.56
N PRO A 193 -1.59 -12.13 -19.63
CA PRO A 193 -3.04 -12.24 -19.49
C PRO A 193 -3.70 -13.03 -20.63
N SER A 194 -3.04 -13.18 -21.78
CA SER A 194 -3.57 -13.87 -22.96
C SER A 194 -3.49 -15.39 -22.86
N VAL A 195 -2.60 -15.93 -22.02
CA VAL A 195 -2.49 -17.39 -21.82
C VAL A 195 -3.40 -17.88 -20.69
N PRO A 196 -3.94 -19.12 -20.77
CA PRO A 196 -4.87 -19.63 -19.76
C PRO A 196 -4.29 -19.71 -18.34
N THR A 197 -3.03 -20.15 -18.21
CA THR A 197 -2.32 -20.27 -16.93
C THR A 197 -1.82 -18.93 -16.38
N LYS A 198 -1.96 -17.85 -17.16
CA LYS A 198 -1.43 -16.51 -16.87
C LYS A 198 0.10 -16.41 -16.79
N LEU A 199 0.80 -17.49 -17.14
CA LEU A 199 2.26 -17.61 -17.14
C LEU A 199 2.74 -18.12 -18.49
N SER A 200 3.74 -17.44 -19.07
CA SER A 200 4.36 -17.76 -20.35
C SER A 200 5.84 -18.02 -20.18
N SER A 201 6.36 -18.97 -20.97
CA SER A 201 7.80 -19.24 -21.08
C SER A 201 8.50 -18.32 -22.09
N THR A 202 7.74 -17.59 -22.88
CA THR A 202 8.22 -16.64 -23.90
C THR A 202 7.74 -15.23 -23.56
N ALA A 203 8.59 -14.24 -23.74
CA ALA A 203 8.22 -12.84 -23.54
C ALA A 203 7.00 -12.48 -24.41
N PRO A 204 5.90 -11.97 -23.83
CA PRO A 204 4.75 -11.50 -24.61
C PRO A 204 5.16 -10.31 -25.51
N ALA A 205 4.55 -10.18 -26.68
CA ALA A 205 4.92 -9.14 -27.65
C ALA A 205 4.79 -7.70 -27.12
N GLY A 206 3.89 -7.47 -26.15
CA GLY A 206 3.71 -6.19 -25.46
C GLY A 206 4.49 -6.06 -24.15
N GLY A 207 5.36 -7.04 -23.82
CA GLY A 207 5.95 -7.21 -22.51
C GLY A 207 5.02 -7.90 -21.51
N ALA A 208 5.59 -8.33 -20.38
CA ALA A 208 4.81 -8.89 -19.29
C ALA A 208 3.80 -7.88 -18.75
N SER A 209 2.65 -8.37 -18.30
CA SER A 209 1.56 -7.54 -17.79
C SER A 209 0.99 -8.11 -16.50
N PHE A 210 0.26 -7.29 -15.75
CA PHE A 210 -0.42 -7.73 -14.54
C PHE A 210 -1.44 -8.83 -14.85
N VAL A 211 -1.45 -9.86 -14.01
CA VAL A 211 -2.44 -10.95 -14.04
C VAL A 211 -3.06 -11.15 -12.66
N PRO A 212 -4.36 -11.45 -12.57
CA PRO A 212 -4.99 -11.71 -11.29
C PRO A 212 -4.56 -13.09 -10.76
N VAL A 213 -4.19 -13.14 -9.49
CA VAL A 213 -3.88 -14.37 -8.75
C VAL A 213 -4.76 -14.39 -7.50
N THR A 214 -5.64 -15.39 -7.42
CA THR A 214 -6.56 -15.54 -6.30
C THR A 214 -6.05 -16.61 -5.35
N ALA A 215 -5.71 -16.20 -4.14
CA ALA A 215 -5.30 -17.08 -3.06
C ALA A 215 -6.50 -17.68 -2.34
N THR A 216 -6.34 -18.90 -1.84
CA THR A 216 -7.31 -19.56 -0.94
C THR A 216 -6.81 -19.60 0.50
N LEU A 217 -5.54 -19.24 0.75
CA LEU A 217 -4.90 -19.23 2.06
C LEU A 217 -4.09 -17.94 2.27
N GLY A 218 -3.86 -17.56 3.55
CA GLY A 218 -2.92 -16.50 3.92
C GLY A 218 -3.42 -15.06 3.70
N THR A 219 -4.72 -14.81 3.78
CA THR A 219 -5.32 -13.49 3.53
C THR A 219 -5.54 -12.64 4.79
N ALA A 220 -5.11 -13.13 5.95
CA ALA A 220 -5.20 -12.44 7.24
C ALA A 220 -3.83 -12.48 7.94
N PHE A 221 -3.33 -11.30 8.32
CA PHE A 221 -2.02 -11.11 8.94
C PHE A 221 -2.18 -10.60 10.36
N GLN A 222 -1.83 -11.42 11.34
CA GLN A 222 -1.92 -11.08 12.75
C GLN A 222 -0.60 -10.50 13.27
N GLN A 223 -0.68 -9.45 14.07
CA GLN A 223 0.45 -8.90 14.81
C GLN A 223 0.06 -8.67 16.27
N PHE A 224 0.87 -9.21 17.19
CA PHE A 224 0.77 -8.89 18.61
C PHE A 224 1.61 -7.65 18.93
N PHE A 225 1.07 -6.77 19.76
CA PHE A 225 1.78 -5.60 20.22
C PHE A 225 2.63 -5.94 21.44
N SER A 226 3.90 -5.54 21.42
CA SER A 226 4.80 -5.67 22.56
C SER A 226 4.35 -4.80 23.75
N THR A 227 3.65 -3.69 23.46
CA THR A 227 2.94 -2.86 24.43
C THR A 227 1.52 -2.63 23.92
N PRO A 228 0.46 -2.78 24.74
CA PRO A 228 -0.90 -2.57 24.28
C PRO A 228 -1.09 -1.19 23.65
N LEU A 229 -1.77 -1.14 22.51
CA LEU A 229 -2.17 0.10 21.86
C LEU A 229 -3.32 0.72 22.65
N VAL A 230 -3.09 1.88 23.26
CA VAL A 230 -4.12 2.65 23.98
C VAL A 230 -4.65 3.75 23.08
N VAL A 231 -5.88 3.59 22.61
CA VAL A 231 -6.58 4.55 21.74
C VAL A 231 -7.43 5.47 22.61
N THR A 232 -7.10 6.74 22.57
CA THR A 232 -7.83 7.84 23.23
C THR A 232 -8.42 8.74 22.15
N ASP A 233 -8.64 10.03 22.42
CA ASP A 233 -9.12 10.99 21.42
C ASP A 233 -8.01 11.49 20.46
N GLN A 234 -6.77 11.01 20.61
CA GLN A 234 -5.62 11.41 19.78
C GLN A 234 -5.46 10.52 18.54
N PRO A 235 -5.05 11.09 17.38
CA PRO A 235 -4.85 10.31 16.17
C PRO A 235 -3.88 9.13 16.36
N VAL A 236 -4.20 8.00 15.74
CA VAL A 236 -3.37 6.78 15.76
C VAL A 236 -2.58 6.67 14.46
N SER A 237 -1.30 6.31 14.56
CA SER A 237 -0.43 6.06 13.40
C SER A 237 0.09 4.63 13.46
N LEU A 238 0.04 3.93 12.34
CA LEU A 238 0.59 2.59 12.16
C LEU A 238 1.53 2.60 10.97
N SER A 239 2.61 1.83 11.05
CA SER A 239 3.43 1.49 9.89
C SER A 239 3.06 0.09 9.41
N VAL A 240 2.82 -0.07 8.10
CA VAL A 240 2.50 -1.35 7.47
C VAL A 240 3.47 -1.56 6.32
N VAL A 241 4.29 -2.60 6.39
CA VAL A 241 5.25 -2.96 5.35
C VAL A 241 4.66 -4.07 4.49
N ILE A 242 4.69 -3.87 3.17
CA ILE A 242 4.29 -4.87 2.18
C ILE A 242 5.54 -5.44 1.52
N ASP A 243 5.74 -6.75 1.60
CA ASP A 243 6.89 -7.43 1.00
C ASP A 243 6.42 -8.54 0.04
N ALA A 244 6.99 -8.57 -1.16
CA ALA A 244 6.70 -9.58 -2.16
C ALA A 244 7.94 -10.33 -2.67
N VAL A 245 9.09 -10.16 -2.04
CA VAL A 245 10.29 -10.94 -2.43
C VAL A 245 10.05 -12.41 -2.12
N GLN A 246 10.13 -13.27 -3.13
CA GLN A 246 10.01 -14.74 -3.06
C GLN A 246 8.69 -15.22 -2.45
N THR A 247 7.58 -14.51 -2.73
CA THR A 247 6.27 -14.81 -2.15
C THR A 247 5.33 -15.51 -3.11
N VAL A 248 5.57 -15.42 -4.42
CA VAL A 248 4.70 -16.02 -5.41
C VAL A 248 5.01 -17.51 -5.52
N GLN A 249 4.11 -18.34 -5.02
CA GLN A 249 4.23 -19.79 -5.17
C GLN A 249 3.83 -20.22 -6.58
N LEU A 250 4.66 -21.03 -7.22
CA LEU A 250 4.38 -21.69 -8.50
C LEU A 250 4.56 -23.20 -8.36
N THR A 251 3.85 -23.97 -9.17
CA THR A 251 4.10 -25.41 -9.34
C THR A 251 4.41 -25.69 -10.80
N SER A 252 5.54 -26.35 -11.07
CA SER A 252 5.97 -26.82 -12.38
C SER A 252 5.99 -28.34 -12.38
N SER A 253 5.36 -28.98 -13.37
CA SER A 253 5.34 -30.45 -13.49
C SER A 253 6.35 -31.00 -14.50
N GLY A 254 7.12 -30.14 -15.17
CA GLY A 254 8.03 -30.52 -16.26
C GLY A 254 7.26 -30.88 -17.53
N GLY A 255 7.38 -30.04 -18.56
CA GLY A 255 6.68 -30.23 -19.84
C GLY A 255 5.29 -29.58 -19.93
N ALA A 256 4.75 -29.03 -18.84
CA ALA A 256 3.55 -28.19 -18.85
C ALA A 256 3.87 -26.78 -18.31
N PRO A 257 3.10 -25.74 -18.70
CA PRO A 257 3.28 -24.39 -18.14
C PRO A 257 3.06 -24.40 -16.63
N PRO A 258 3.85 -23.62 -15.86
CA PRO A 258 3.67 -23.53 -14.42
C PRO A 258 2.30 -22.92 -14.07
N THR A 259 1.84 -23.21 -12.86
CA THR A 259 0.59 -22.67 -12.30
C THR A 259 0.85 -21.97 -10.98
N PHE A 260 0.08 -20.92 -10.67
CA PHE A 260 0.11 -20.29 -9.35
C PHE A 260 -0.36 -21.25 -8.24
N GLY A 261 0.28 -21.15 -7.08
CA GLY A 261 -0.10 -21.85 -5.85
C GLY A 261 -1.30 -21.21 -5.14
N THR A 262 -1.55 -21.67 -3.92
CA THR A 262 -2.77 -21.33 -3.15
C THR A 262 -2.58 -20.21 -2.12
N TYR A 263 -1.33 -19.89 -1.78
CA TYR A 263 -1.01 -18.88 -0.77
C TYR A 263 -1.04 -17.46 -1.32
N PHE A 264 -1.36 -16.51 -0.44
CA PHE A 264 -1.35 -15.09 -0.78
C PHE A 264 0.07 -14.64 -1.20
N PRO A 265 0.21 -13.98 -2.37
CA PRO A 265 1.51 -13.66 -2.97
C PRO A 265 2.24 -12.44 -2.35
N ALA A 266 2.05 -12.14 -1.07
CA ALA A 266 2.82 -11.13 -0.35
C ALA A 266 2.78 -11.37 1.17
N TYR A 267 3.76 -10.83 1.89
CA TYR A 267 3.74 -10.71 3.34
C TYR A 267 3.37 -9.28 3.74
N VAL A 268 2.67 -9.17 4.87
CA VAL A 268 2.33 -7.88 5.45
C VAL A 268 2.77 -7.84 6.90
N PHE A 269 3.59 -6.86 7.24
CA PHE A 269 4.10 -6.62 8.59
C PHE A 269 3.51 -5.31 9.10
N SER A 270 3.05 -5.27 10.34
CA SER A 270 2.48 -4.06 10.93
C SER A 270 3.18 -3.70 12.24
N SER A 271 3.29 -2.41 12.54
CA SER A 271 3.85 -1.92 13.80
C SER A 271 3.18 -0.63 14.25
N ILE A 272 3.07 -0.48 15.58
CA ILE A 272 2.59 0.72 16.27
C ILE A 272 3.76 1.62 16.75
N GLY A 273 4.99 1.11 16.76
CA GLY A 273 6.16 1.80 17.33
C GLY A 273 6.90 2.71 16.35
N GLY A 274 6.46 2.75 15.10
CA GLY A 274 7.16 3.39 13.98
C GLY A 274 7.70 2.39 12.97
N VAL A 275 8.57 2.88 12.09
CA VAL A 275 9.12 2.11 10.98
C VAL A 275 10.20 1.15 11.48
N GLY A 276 9.89 -0.14 11.43
CA GLY A 276 10.87 -1.19 11.65
C GLY A 276 11.84 -1.36 10.48
N LYS A 277 12.58 -2.46 10.46
CA LYS A 277 13.50 -2.79 9.36
C LYS A 277 13.11 -4.13 8.73
N PRO A 278 12.62 -4.16 7.48
CA PRO A 278 12.44 -5.42 6.76
C PRO A 278 13.78 -5.87 6.15
N GLN A 279 14.12 -7.13 6.35
CA GLN A 279 15.28 -7.77 5.72
C GLN A 279 14.87 -9.12 5.15
N TYR A 280 15.45 -9.48 4.01
CA TYR A 280 15.46 -10.86 3.55
C TYR A 280 16.89 -11.34 3.38
N TYR A 281 17.11 -12.59 3.75
CA TYR A 281 18.36 -13.30 3.58
C TYR A 281 18.15 -14.37 2.54
N THR A 282 19.03 -14.41 1.55
CA THR A 282 18.88 -15.33 0.43
C THR A 282 20.19 -15.95 0.02
N SER A 283 20.03 -17.11 -0.60
CA SER A 283 21.02 -18.11 -0.93
C SER A 283 21.78 -17.76 -2.21
N SER A 284 21.08 -17.42 -3.28
CA SER A 284 21.68 -17.16 -4.59
C SER A 284 22.32 -15.77 -4.71
N GLY A 285 22.14 -14.91 -3.70
CA GLY A 285 22.49 -13.49 -3.77
C GLY A 285 21.55 -12.66 -4.66
N THR A 286 20.51 -13.26 -5.24
CA THR A 286 19.44 -12.57 -5.97
C THR A 286 18.07 -12.88 -5.37
N ALA A 287 17.12 -11.99 -5.66
CA ALA A 287 15.71 -12.15 -5.28
C ALA A 287 15.00 -13.27 -6.07
N ASP A 288 15.67 -14.06 -6.91
CA ASP A 288 15.01 -14.87 -7.93
C ASP A 288 14.40 -16.19 -7.40
N THR A 289 14.03 -17.08 -8.32
CA THR A 289 13.19 -18.28 -8.15
C THR A 289 13.88 -19.43 -7.37
N TYR A 290 13.21 -20.11 -6.44
CA TYR A 290 13.76 -21.24 -5.65
C TYR A 290 12.84 -22.44 -5.47
N ASP A 291 13.40 -23.66 -5.36
CA ASP A 291 12.70 -24.94 -5.14
C ASP A 291 12.25 -25.15 -3.67
N ASP A 292 10.96 -25.44 -3.50
CA ASP A 292 10.21 -25.66 -2.25
C ASP A 292 10.78 -26.78 -1.36
N SER A 293 11.42 -27.79 -1.97
CA SER A 293 12.03 -28.92 -1.24
C SER A 293 13.17 -28.51 -0.29
N THR A 294 13.58 -27.23 -0.33
CA THR A 294 14.68 -26.67 0.47
C THR A 294 14.30 -25.41 1.27
N VAL A 295 13.01 -25.05 1.36
CA VAL A 295 12.53 -23.74 1.87
C VAL A 295 12.98 -23.40 3.29
N LEU A 296 13.00 -24.37 4.21
CA LEU A 296 13.48 -24.14 5.58
C LEU A 296 14.99 -23.88 5.66
N ALA A 297 15.73 -24.13 4.58
CA ALA A 297 17.18 -23.96 4.54
C ALA A 297 17.65 -22.69 3.83
N ASN A 298 16.81 -21.92 3.11
CA ASN A 298 17.33 -20.98 2.11
C ASN A 298 16.79 -19.54 2.14
N ILE A 299 15.70 -19.24 2.86
CA ILE A 299 15.12 -17.89 2.94
C ILE A 299 14.68 -17.59 4.37
N ILE A 300 15.18 -16.48 4.92
CA ILE A 300 14.70 -15.94 6.20
C ILE A 300 14.23 -14.51 5.93
N ARG A 301 12.96 -14.23 6.22
CA ARG A 301 12.44 -12.87 6.30
C ARG A 301 12.42 -12.46 7.76
N VAL A 302 12.98 -11.30 8.05
CA VAL A 302 12.96 -10.74 9.40
C VAL A 302 12.46 -9.32 9.30
N TYR A 303 11.36 -9.04 9.97
CA TYR A 303 10.98 -7.68 10.28
C TYR A 303 11.54 -7.38 11.67
N TYR A 304 12.28 -6.28 11.82
CA TYR A 304 12.70 -5.81 13.13
C TYR A 304 11.77 -4.69 13.54
N GLU A 305 11.18 -4.78 14.72
CA GLU A 305 10.48 -3.65 15.33
C GLU A 305 11.44 -2.45 15.52
N PRO A 306 10.93 -1.22 15.70
CA PRO A 306 11.75 -0.02 15.89
C PRO A 306 12.76 -0.10 17.04
N ASN A 307 12.50 -0.94 18.05
CA ASN A 307 13.43 -1.19 19.16
C ASN A 307 14.54 -2.21 18.82
N GLY A 308 14.58 -2.71 17.59
CA GLY A 308 15.54 -3.70 17.11
C GLY A 308 15.19 -5.16 17.46
N ALA A 309 14.04 -5.43 18.08
CA ALA A 309 13.60 -6.79 18.34
C ALA A 309 13.12 -7.46 17.04
N PRO A 310 13.60 -8.67 16.71
CA PRO A 310 13.10 -9.38 15.54
C PRO A 310 11.68 -9.89 15.80
N THR A 311 10.77 -9.55 14.89
CA THR A 311 9.47 -10.20 14.73
C THR A 311 9.57 -11.14 13.53
N TYR A 312 9.38 -12.42 13.82
CA TYR A 312 9.36 -13.48 12.82
C TYR A 312 7.91 -13.70 12.37
N SER A 313 7.68 -13.71 11.06
CA SER A 313 6.45 -14.21 10.44
C SER A 313 6.71 -15.51 9.72
#